data_AF-A0A8B8NCA0-F1
#
_entry.id   AF-A0A8B8NCA0-F1
#
_cell.length_a   1.000
_cell.length_b   1.000
_cell.length_c   1.000
_cell.angle_alpha   90.00
_cell.angle_beta   90.00
_cell.angle_gamma   90.00
#
_symmetry.space_group_name_H-M   'P 1'
#
loop_
_entity.id
_entity.type
_entity.pdbx_description
1 polymer ?
#
loop_
_entity_poly.entity_id
_entity_poly.type
_entity_poly.pdbx_seq_one_letter_code
_entity_poly.pdbx_strand_id
1 'polypeptide(L)'
;MGGGGGGGKYCFGCNVVSTQPVEMDDTPHDKQHLCRVGVSTGDKPVGSLGESSCSFGYGGTAKFSTENDFLDYGEKFGVGDTIFCAVDLESKPLASIGFSKNGKWLGVAKQFDASGMGLGVDTAASNVPWKSALFPHILLKNVEVEMHFSLEDGLVPEDGFKPWACAFEDQKAILGPAFSDISCCEIMMMVGLPASGKTTWAEKWIKEHPEKRYVLLGTNLVLDQMKVPGLRRKENYGERFDRLMDRATDVFNILLTRAAMCKI
;
A
#
# COMPACT_ATOMS: atom_id res chain seq x y z
N MET A 1 9.76 -9.44 1.53
CA MET A 1 8.43 -10.08 1.59
C MET A 1 8.05 -10.61 0.21
N GLY A 2 7.48 -11.80 0.15
CA GLY A 2 6.97 -12.42 -1.08
C GLY A 2 5.49 -12.11 -1.28
N GLY A 3 5.06 -11.99 -2.53
CA GLY A 3 3.67 -11.83 -2.92
C GLY A 3 3.05 -13.18 -3.29
N GLY A 4 1.74 -13.36 -3.12
CA GLY A 4 1.02 -14.54 -3.58
C GLY A 4 0.70 -14.43 -5.07
N GLY A 5 1.11 -15.44 -5.86
CA GLY A 5 0.81 -15.49 -7.30
C GLY A 5 0.25 -16.82 -7.80
N GLY A 6 0.48 -17.93 -7.09
CA GLY A 6 0.21 -19.30 -7.58
C GLY A 6 -1.07 -19.98 -7.06
N GLY A 7 -2.04 -19.25 -6.51
CA GLY A 7 -3.19 -19.82 -5.79
C GLY A 7 -2.93 -19.98 -4.28
N GLY A 8 -3.80 -20.72 -3.59
CA GLY A 8 -3.76 -20.91 -2.13
C GLY A 8 -4.59 -19.88 -1.36
N LYS A 9 -4.72 -20.10 -0.04
CA LYS A 9 -5.50 -19.28 0.88
C LYS A 9 -4.59 -18.79 2.01
N TYR A 10 -4.35 -17.49 2.03
CA TYR A 10 -3.36 -16.90 2.93
C TYR A 10 -3.93 -15.71 3.70
N CYS A 11 -3.41 -15.48 4.89
CA CYS A 11 -3.78 -14.35 5.73
C CYS A 11 -2.57 -13.70 6.40
N PHE A 12 -2.70 -12.41 6.67
CA PHE A 12 -1.78 -11.63 7.48
C PHE A 12 -2.62 -10.55 8.17
N GLY A 13 -2.03 -9.80 9.09
CA GLY A 13 -2.68 -8.57 9.51
C GLY A 13 -1.86 -7.77 10.49
N CYS A 14 -2.57 -7.00 11.31
CA CYS A 14 -1.93 -6.12 12.27
C CYS A 14 -2.83 -5.77 13.44
N ASN A 15 -2.20 -5.42 14.56
CA ASN A 15 -2.82 -4.72 15.67
C ASN A 15 -2.57 -3.22 15.54
N VAL A 16 -3.59 -2.39 15.74
CA VAL A 16 -3.43 -0.93 15.82
C VAL A 16 -3.00 -0.55 17.23
N VAL A 17 -1.74 -0.17 17.40
CA VAL A 17 -1.12 0.00 18.73
C VAL A 17 -1.39 1.38 19.32
N SER A 18 -1.19 2.44 18.52
CA SER A 18 -1.28 3.81 19.01
C SER A 18 -1.56 4.80 17.88
N THR A 19 -2.06 5.98 18.25
CA THR A 19 -2.09 7.15 17.36
C THR A 19 -0.91 8.05 17.66
N GLN A 20 -0.30 8.61 16.61
CA GLN A 20 0.78 9.57 16.74
C GLN A 20 0.19 10.97 16.90
N PRO A 21 0.65 11.78 17.88
CA PRO A 21 0.12 13.12 18.08
C PRO A 21 0.38 13.99 16.84
N VAL A 22 -0.66 14.70 16.39
CA VAL A 22 -0.56 15.59 15.22
C VAL A 22 -1.27 16.91 15.45
N GLU A 23 -0.63 17.99 15.00
CA GLU A 23 -1.23 19.32 14.97
C GLU A 23 -1.96 19.54 13.64
N MET A 24 -3.26 19.20 13.64
CA MET A 24 -4.14 19.28 12.47
C MET A 24 -5.50 19.87 12.84
N ASP A 25 -5.53 21.05 13.48
CA ASP A 25 -6.73 21.69 14.03
C ASP A 25 -7.88 21.83 13.02
N ASP A 26 -7.56 22.10 11.75
CA ASP A 26 -8.54 22.26 10.66
C ASP A 26 -9.06 20.91 10.11
N THR A 27 -8.55 19.77 10.58
CA THR A 27 -8.92 18.43 10.11
C THR A 27 -9.77 17.72 11.16
N PRO A 28 -10.98 17.22 10.80
CA PRO A 28 -11.79 16.41 11.69
C PRO A 28 -11.00 15.25 12.29
N HIS A 29 -11.18 14.98 13.59
CA HIS A 29 -10.41 13.97 14.34
C HIS A 29 -10.46 12.58 13.70
N ASP A 30 -11.60 12.20 13.10
CA ASP A 30 -11.80 10.94 12.38
C ASP A 30 -11.05 10.86 11.03
N LYS A 31 -10.41 11.95 10.59
CA LYS A 31 -9.59 12.04 9.37
C LYS A 31 -8.11 12.35 9.64
N GLN A 32 -7.73 12.53 10.91
CA GLN A 32 -6.34 12.81 11.30
C GLN A 32 -5.47 11.54 11.26
N HIS A 33 -6.10 10.38 11.48
CA HIS A 33 -5.45 9.07 11.50
C HIS A 33 -6.02 8.17 10.41
N LEU A 34 -5.17 7.36 9.78
CA LEU A 34 -5.59 6.34 8.83
C LEU A 34 -4.83 5.06 9.11
N CYS A 35 -5.58 3.96 9.21
CA CYS A 35 -5.05 2.62 9.08
C CYS A 35 -5.91 1.90 8.05
N ARG A 36 -5.29 1.35 7.02
CA ARG A 36 -5.93 0.54 5.98
C ARG A 36 -5.09 -0.70 5.72
N VAL A 37 -5.74 -1.86 5.79
CA VAL A 37 -5.13 -3.18 5.69
C VAL A 37 -5.63 -3.83 4.40
N GLY A 38 -4.74 -4.47 3.63
CA GLY A 38 -5.16 -5.21 2.45
C GLY A 38 -4.03 -5.60 1.53
N VAL A 39 -4.30 -5.74 0.24
CA VAL A 39 -3.30 -6.20 -0.73
C VAL A 39 -3.26 -5.32 -1.97
N SER A 40 -2.09 -5.25 -2.59
CA SER A 40 -1.91 -4.63 -3.91
C SER A 40 -0.98 -5.46 -4.77
N THR A 41 -1.12 -5.35 -6.09
CA THR A 41 -0.08 -5.84 -7.00
C THR A 41 1.21 -5.04 -6.86
N GLY A 42 2.35 -5.70 -7.12
CA GLY A 42 3.67 -5.11 -6.89
C GLY A 42 3.98 -3.86 -7.73
N ASP A 43 3.28 -3.67 -8.85
CA ASP A 43 3.40 -2.52 -9.75
C ASP A 43 2.64 -1.27 -9.27
N LYS A 44 1.84 -1.37 -8.19
CA LYS A 44 1.06 -0.24 -7.68
C LYS A 44 1.87 0.67 -6.76
N PRO A 45 1.56 1.98 -6.73
CA PRO A 45 2.19 2.90 -5.79
C PRO A 45 1.93 2.49 -4.33
N VAL A 46 2.97 2.63 -3.50
CA VAL A 46 2.92 2.29 -2.07
C VAL A 46 2.02 3.21 -1.24
N GLY A 47 1.72 4.41 -1.74
CA GLY A 47 0.91 5.41 -1.03
C GLY A 47 -0.57 5.39 -1.39
N SER A 48 -1.09 4.33 -2.01
CA SER A 48 -2.42 4.36 -2.66
C SER A 48 -3.20 3.04 -2.52
N LEU A 49 -3.13 2.38 -1.37
CA LEU A 49 -3.90 1.17 -1.08
C LEU A 49 -5.40 1.41 -1.24
N GLY A 50 -6.07 0.69 -2.14
CA GLY A 50 -7.49 0.82 -2.46
C GLY A 50 -7.83 1.90 -3.49
N GLU A 51 -6.84 2.63 -4.00
CA GLU A 51 -7.05 3.75 -4.95
C GLU A 51 -6.74 3.37 -6.41
N SER A 52 -6.23 2.17 -6.64
CA SER A 52 -5.88 1.67 -7.96
C SER A 52 -6.56 0.34 -8.26
N SER A 53 -6.62 -0.03 -9.54
CA SER A 53 -6.98 -1.39 -9.93
C SER A 53 -6.00 -2.39 -9.31
N CYS A 54 -6.48 -3.58 -8.99
CA CYS A 54 -5.68 -4.61 -8.31
C CYS A 54 -5.10 -4.18 -6.96
N SER A 55 -5.81 -3.29 -6.28
CA SER A 55 -5.52 -2.87 -4.91
C SER A 55 -6.80 -2.88 -4.11
N PHE A 56 -6.80 -3.63 -3.03
CA PHE A 56 -7.97 -3.89 -2.18
C PHE A 56 -7.60 -3.57 -0.74
N GLY A 57 -8.33 -2.65 -0.10
CA GLY A 57 -8.02 -2.23 1.26
C GLY A 57 -9.25 -2.06 2.12
N TYR A 58 -9.17 -2.44 3.39
CA TYR A 58 -10.18 -2.19 4.41
C TYR A 58 -9.65 -1.18 5.42
N GLY A 59 -10.36 -0.08 5.59
CA GLY A 59 -9.96 1.04 6.46
C GLY A 59 -10.79 1.15 7.74
N GLY A 60 -10.21 1.81 8.76
CA GLY A 60 -10.81 2.01 10.08
C GLY A 60 -12.20 2.67 10.09
N THR A 61 -12.59 3.32 9.00
CA THR A 61 -13.91 3.93 8.80
C THR A 61 -15.01 2.96 8.36
N ALA A 62 -14.80 1.64 8.48
CA ALA A 62 -15.73 0.61 8.00
C ALA A 62 -15.95 0.66 6.47
N LYS A 63 -14.87 0.90 5.72
CA LYS A 63 -14.91 1.02 4.26
C LYS A 63 -13.97 0.02 3.61
N PHE A 64 -14.49 -0.76 2.67
CA PHE A 64 -13.68 -1.48 1.70
C PHE A 64 -13.39 -0.55 0.51
N SER A 65 -12.17 -0.60 0.01
CA SER A 65 -11.65 0.31 -1.00
C SER A 65 -10.93 -0.40 -2.13
N THR A 66 -11.27 -0.03 -3.36
CA THR A 66 -10.69 -0.55 -4.61
C THR A 66 -10.97 0.46 -5.70
N GLU A 67 -9.98 0.78 -6.55
CA GLU A 67 -10.19 1.68 -7.70
C GLU A 67 -10.76 3.07 -7.35
N ASN A 68 -10.43 3.61 -6.18
CA ASN A 68 -11.00 4.85 -5.61
C ASN A 68 -12.49 4.77 -5.26
N ASP A 69 -13.09 3.59 -5.30
CA ASP A 69 -14.42 3.36 -4.74
C ASP A 69 -14.32 2.94 -3.27
N PHE A 70 -15.23 3.44 -2.43
CA PHE A 70 -15.22 3.28 -0.97
C PHE A 70 -16.61 2.82 -0.49
N LEU A 71 -16.77 1.50 -0.39
CA LEU A 71 -18.03 0.83 -0.08
C LEU A 71 -18.13 0.51 1.41
N ASP A 72 -19.33 0.62 1.99
CA ASP A 72 -19.55 0.20 3.38
C ASP A 72 -19.27 -1.30 3.55
N TYR A 73 -18.44 -1.63 4.52
CA TYR A 73 -18.02 -3.01 4.78
C TYR A 73 -17.56 -3.18 6.23
N GLY A 74 -18.00 -4.28 6.85
CA GLY A 74 -17.56 -4.66 8.19
C GLY A 74 -17.91 -3.64 9.25
N GLU A 75 -17.00 -3.43 10.20
CA GLU A 75 -17.18 -2.55 11.35
C GLU A 75 -16.10 -1.46 11.37
N LYS A 76 -16.26 -0.41 12.19
CA LYS A 76 -15.16 0.54 12.41
C LYS A 76 -14.07 -0.11 13.24
N PHE A 77 -12.81 0.24 13.02
CA PHE A 77 -11.70 -0.20 13.85
C PHE A 77 -10.70 0.93 14.14
N GLY A 78 -9.99 0.80 15.25
CA GLY A 78 -9.00 1.77 15.71
C GLY A 78 -8.02 1.16 16.70
N VAL A 79 -7.41 2.00 17.54
CA VAL A 79 -6.43 1.57 18.55
C VAL A 79 -6.99 0.44 19.42
N GLY A 80 -6.19 -0.62 19.58
CA GLY A 80 -6.52 -1.84 20.32
C GLY A 80 -7.20 -2.93 19.48
N ASP A 81 -7.67 -2.62 18.26
CA ASP A 81 -8.26 -3.61 17.38
C ASP A 81 -7.19 -4.35 16.55
N THR A 82 -7.38 -5.66 16.42
CA THR A 82 -6.60 -6.52 15.53
C THR A 82 -7.40 -6.83 14.27
N ILE A 83 -6.79 -6.58 13.11
CA ILE A 83 -7.40 -6.79 11.79
C ILE A 83 -6.58 -7.82 11.02
N PHE A 84 -7.22 -8.91 10.58
CA PHE A 84 -6.62 -9.86 9.65
C PHE A 84 -7.26 -9.73 8.27
N CYS A 85 -6.42 -9.77 7.25
CA CYS A 85 -6.79 -9.79 5.84
C CYS A 85 -6.58 -11.21 5.31
N ALA A 86 -7.65 -11.83 4.79
CA ALA A 86 -7.65 -13.17 4.24
C ALA A 86 -7.88 -13.10 2.72
N VAL A 87 -7.00 -13.73 1.95
CA VAL A 87 -7.04 -13.76 0.48
C VAL A 87 -7.07 -15.20 0.00
N ASP A 88 -8.13 -15.54 -0.73
CA ASP A 88 -8.33 -16.84 -1.37
C ASP A 88 -8.05 -16.68 -2.88
N LEU A 89 -6.91 -17.20 -3.33
CA LEU A 89 -6.52 -17.29 -4.73
C LEU A 89 -6.75 -18.71 -5.30
N GLU A 90 -7.19 -19.65 -4.47
CA GLU A 90 -7.36 -21.06 -4.83
C GLU A 90 -8.74 -21.32 -5.44
N SER A 91 -9.77 -20.69 -4.88
CA SER A 91 -11.15 -20.85 -5.34
C SER A 91 -11.31 -20.46 -6.81
N LYS A 92 -12.12 -21.24 -7.54
CA LYS A 92 -12.46 -21.03 -8.95
C LYS A 92 -13.98 -20.93 -9.10
N PRO A 93 -14.51 -20.06 -9.98
CA PRO A 93 -13.79 -19.26 -10.96
C PRO A 93 -13.18 -17.96 -10.40
N LEU A 94 -13.63 -17.47 -9.25
CA LEU A 94 -13.23 -16.19 -8.68
C LEU A 94 -12.39 -16.36 -7.42
N ALA A 95 -11.36 -15.52 -7.32
CA ALA A 95 -10.64 -15.28 -6.08
C ALA A 95 -11.48 -14.40 -5.16
N SER A 96 -11.13 -14.35 -3.87
CA SER A 96 -11.81 -13.49 -2.91
C SER A 96 -10.89 -12.89 -1.88
N ILE A 97 -11.32 -11.76 -1.32
CA ILE A 97 -10.69 -11.10 -0.19
C ILE A 97 -11.75 -10.78 0.85
N GLY A 98 -11.44 -11.01 2.12
CA GLY A 98 -12.25 -10.60 3.26
C GLY A 98 -11.37 -10.35 4.48
N PHE A 99 -12.01 -9.93 5.56
CA PHE A 99 -11.31 -9.47 6.76
C PHE A 99 -11.98 -10.00 8.02
N SER A 100 -11.19 -10.15 9.08
CA SER A 100 -11.69 -10.33 10.43
C SER A 100 -11.20 -9.24 11.36
N LYS A 101 -12.01 -8.96 12.38
CA LYS A 101 -11.72 -8.02 13.45
C LYS A 101 -11.79 -8.76 14.77
N ASN A 102 -10.71 -8.73 15.56
CA ASN A 102 -10.64 -9.34 16.89
C ASN A 102 -11.14 -10.81 16.89
N GLY A 103 -10.75 -11.58 15.88
CA GLY A 103 -11.15 -12.98 15.71
C GLY A 103 -12.58 -13.21 15.17
N LYS A 104 -13.32 -12.15 14.83
CA LYS A 104 -14.66 -12.24 14.20
C LYS A 104 -14.55 -11.99 12.70
N TRP A 105 -14.94 -12.99 11.90
CA TRP A 105 -15.08 -12.85 10.45
C TRP A 105 -16.13 -11.81 10.06
N LEU A 106 -15.77 -10.87 9.18
CA LEU A 106 -16.65 -9.79 8.72
C LEU A 106 -17.29 -10.09 7.35
N GLY A 107 -17.04 -11.27 6.78
CA GLY A 107 -17.54 -11.66 5.47
C GLY A 107 -16.56 -11.36 4.34
N VAL A 108 -16.85 -11.90 3.15
CA VAL A 108 -16.10 -11.59 1.93
C VAL A 108 -16.39 -10.14 1.51
N ALA A 109 -15.34 -9.34 1.36
CA ALA A 109 -15.44 -7.96 0.92
C ALA A 109 -15.59 -7.83 -0.59
N LYS A 110 -14.84 -8.65 -1.36
CA LYS A 110 -14.90 -8.67 -2.82
C LYS A 110 -14.51 -10.03 -3.37
N GLN A 111 -15.23 -10.47 -4.39
CA GLN A 111 -14.76 -11.51 -5.31
C GLN A 111 -14.18 -10.84 -6.56
N PHE A 112 -13.11 -11.40 -7.12
CA PHE A 112 -12.44 -10.83 -8.27
C PHE A 112 -11.87 -11.91 -9.20
N ASP A 113 -11.80 -11.59 -10.49
CA ASP A 113 -11.18 -12.45 -11.48
C ASP A 113 -9.66 -12.26 -11.46
N ALA A 114 -8.98 -13.15 -10.72
CA ALA A 114 -7.53 -13.14 -10.63
C ALA A 114 -6.85 -13.28 -12.01
N SER A 115 -7.43 -14.07 -12.92
CA SER A 115 -6.86 -14.31 -14.25
C SER A 115 -6.99 -13.07 -15.12
N GLY A 116 -8.16 -12.44 -15.13
CA GLY A 116 -8.41 -11.17 -15.83
C GLY A 116 -7.57 -10.01 -15.31
N MET A 117 -7.17 -10.06 -14.03
CA MET A 117 -6.24 -9.10 -13.42
C MET A 117 -4.76 -9.40 -13.71
N GLY A 118 -4.48 -10.47 -14.46
CA GLY A 118 -3.12 -10.88 -14.79
C GLY A 118 -2.34 -11.46 -13.60
N LEU A 119 -3.03 -11.87 -12.52
CA LEU A 119 -2.41 -12.51 -11.37
C LEU A 119 -2.01 -13.95 -11.72
N GLY A 120 -0.78 -14.33 -11.39
CA GLY A 120 -0.27 -15.68 -11.66
C GLY A 120 -0.05 -16.00 -13.15
N VAL A 121 -0.12 -15.00 -14.04
CA VAL A 121 0.25 -15.16 -15.45
C VAL A 121 1.73 -15.51 -15.56
N ASP A 122 2.02 -16.46 -16.45
CA ASP A 122 3.25 -17.24 -16.55
C ASP A 122 4.52 -16.39 -16.34
N THR A 123 5.03 -16.43 -15.11
CA THR A 123 6.15 -15.63 -14.62
C THR A 123 7.47 -15.93 -15.34
N ALA A 124 7.55 -17.05 -16.05
CA ALA A 124 8.71 -17.47 -16.83
C ALA A 124 9.04 -16.56 -18.03
N ALA A 125 8.06 -15.80 -18.55
CA ALA A 125 8.24 -14.91 -19.70
C ALA A 125 8.45 -13.43 -19.33
N SER A 126 8.27 -13.06 -18.05
CA SER A 126 8.38 -11.68 -17.59
C SER A 126 9.67 -11.46 -16.81
N ASN A 127 10.44 -10.44 -17.17
CA ASN A 127 11.62 -10.03 -16.40
C ASN A 127 11.25 -9.41 -15.03
N VAL A 128 9.96 -9.20 -14.75
CA VAL A 128 9.44 -8.60 -13.50
C VAL A 128 8.19 -9.37 -13.02
N PRO A 129 8.33 -10.64 -12.60
CA PRO A 129 7.20 -11.51 -12.28
C PRO A 129 6.36 -11.01 -11.10
N TRP A 130 6.97 -10.23 -10.20
CA TRP A 130 6.29 -9.62 -9.05
C TRP A 130 5.23 -8.58 -9.41
N LYS A 131 5.19 -8.06 -10.65
CA LYS A 131 4.10 -7.18 -11.06
C LYS A 131 2.73 -7.87 -11.02
N SER A 132 2.72 -9.17 -11.25
CA SER A 132 1.53 -10.02 -11.32
C SER A 132 1.27 -10.79 -10.01
N ALA A 133 1.86 -10.36 -8.90
CA ALA A 133 1.68 -10.97 -7.58
C ALA A 133 1.01 -9.98 -6.62
N LEU A 134 0.15 -10.48 -5.73
CA LEU A 134 -0.41 -9.68 -4.65
C LEU A 134 0.53 -9.65 -3.46
N PHE A 135 0.75 -8.48 -2.89
CA PHE A 135 1.56 -8.32 -1.69
C PHE A 135 0.70 -7.78 -0.53
N PRO A 136 0.96 -8.22 0.71
CA PRO A 136 0.46 -7.56 1.90
C PRO A 136 0.80 -6.07 1.85
N HIS A 137 -0.19 -5.23 2.09
CA HIS A 137 -0.09 -3.79 2.00
C HIS A 137 -0.84 -3.16 3.18
N ILE A 138 -0.11 -2.36 3.96
CA ILE A 138 -0.68 -1.53 5.01
C ILE A 138 -0.43 -0.07 4.65
N LEU A 139 -1.48 0.75 4.64
CA LEU A 139 -1.39 2.19 4.47
C LEU A 139 -1.68 2.87 5.82
N LEU A 140 -0.70 3.62 6.31
CA LEU A 140 -0.73 4.27 7.61
C LEU A 140 -0.63 5.79 7.46
N LYS A 141 -1.36 6.51 8.29
CA LYS A 141 -1.21 7.94 8.51
C LYS A 141 -1.33 8.20 10.01
N ASN A 142 -0.23 8.63 10.63
CA ASN A 142 -0.21 9.01 12.05
C ASN A 142 -0.70 7.90 12.99
N VAL A 143 -0.42 6.64 12.64
CA VAL A 143 -0.82 5.45 13.40
C VAL A 143 0.37 4.50 13.46
N GLU A 144 0.53 3.86 14.60
CA GLU A 144 1.48 2.76 14.81
C GLU A 144 0.73 1.43 14.79
N VAL A 145 1.33 0.43 14.14
CA VAL A 145 0.77 -0.93 14.06
C VAL A 145 1.85 -1.96 14.33
N GLU A 146 1.44 -3.08 14.91
CA GLU A 146 2.24 -4.29 15.05
C GLU A 146 1.79 -5.31 14.01
N MET A 147 2.73 -5.89 13.27
CA MET A 147 2.43 -6.74 12.11
C MET A 147 2.43 -8.22 12.47
N HIS A 148 1.43 -8.96 11.99
CA HIS A 148 1.26 -10.39 12.25
C HIS A 148 1.34 -11.16 10.92
N PHE A 149 2.46 -11.83 10.65
CA PHE A 149 2.67 -12.62 9.41
C PHE A 149 2.70 -14.13 9.65
N SER A 150 2.88 -14.54 10.89
CA SER A 150 2.99 -15.93 11.34
C SER A 150 2.15 -16.19 12.60
N LEU A 151 1.96 -17.46 12.94
CA LEU A 151 1.29 -17.84 14.18
C LEU A 151 2.05 -17.36 15.43
N GLU A 152 3.38 -17.28 15.35
CA GLU A 152 4.25 -16.80 16.43
C GLU A 152 4.03 -15.31 16.73
N ASP A 153 3.67 -14.54 15.69
CA ASP A 153 3.31 -13.12 15.82
C ASP A 153 1.88 -12.92 16.34
N GLY A 154 1.17 -13.98 16.73
CA GLY A 154 -0.22 -13.91 17.20
C GLY A 154 -1.26 -13.81 16.07
N LEU A 155 -0.93 -14.23 14.85
CA LEU A 155 -1.92 -14.40 13.79
C LEU A 155 -2.84 -15.58 14.12
N VAL A 156 -4.15 -15.38 14.00
CA VAL A 156 -5.16 -16.45 14.07
C VAL A 156 -5.83 -16.54 12.69
N PRO A 157 -5.39 -17.47 11.82
CA PRO A 157 -5.99 -17.65 10.51
C PRO A 157 -7.47 -18.04 10.59
N GLU A 158 -8.25 -17.55 9.63
CA GLU A 158 -9.60 -18.06 9.38
C GLU A 158 -9.55 -19.53 8.93
N ASP A 159 -10.66 -20.26 9.13
CA ASP A 159 -10.74 -21.68 8.75
C ASP A 159 -10.35 -21.91 7.28
N GLY A 160 -9.35 -22.78 7.07
CA GLY A 160 -8.82 -23.10 5.75
C GLY A 160 -7.81 -22.10 5.19
N PHE A 161 -7.47 -21.03 5.90
CA PHE A 161 -6.39 -20.10 5.56
C PHE A 161 -5.11 -20.45 6.32
N LYS A 162 -3.97 -20.18 5.70
CA LYS A 162 -2.64 -20.27 6.32
C LYS A 162 -2.04 -18.88 6.55
N PRO A 163 -1.07 -18.73 7.45
CA PRO A 163 -0.25 -17.52 7.49
C PRO A 163 0.38 -17.20 6.13
N TRP A 164 0.53 -15.91 5.81
CA TRP A 164 1.12 -15.45 4.55
C TRP A 164 2.56 -15.92 4.39
N ALA A 165 3.29 -16.10 5.49
CA ALA A 165 4.63 -16.68 5.50
C ALA A 165 4.67 -18.10 4.89
N CYS A 166 3.59 -18.88 4.99
CA CYS A 166 3.53 -20.23 4.41
C CYS A 166 3.50 -20.24 2.88
N ALA A 167 3.25 -19.10 2.22
CA ALA A 167 3.25 -19.02 0.75
C ALA A 167 4.62 -19.40 0.15
N PHE A 168 5.70 -19.22 0.90
CA PHE A 168 7.05 -19.64 0.51
C PHE A 168 7.21 -21.15 0.50
N GLU A 169 6.78 -21.81 1.57
CA GLU A 169 6.84 -23.27 1.74
C GLU A 169 5.95 -23.98 0.70
N ASP A 170 4.76 -23.40 0.45
CA ASP A 170 3.83 -23.88 -0.57
C ASP A 170 4.32 -23.61 -2.01
N GLN A 171 5.48 -22.96 -2.20
CA GLN A 171 6.04 -22.56 -3.50
C GLN A 171 5.08 -21.69 -4.36
N LYS A 172 4.20 -20.93 -3.70
CA LYS A 172 3.25 -20.01 -4.35
C LYS A 172 3.62 -18.53 -4.21
N ALA A 173 4.72 -18.26 -3.50
CA ALA A 173 5.27 -16.93 -3.31
C ALA A 173 6.12 -16.48 -4.51
N ILE A 174 5.90 -15.25 -4.96
CA ILE A 174 6.72 -14.53 -5.92
C ILE A 174 7.49 -13.47 -5.14
N LEU A 175 8.82 -13.51 -5.21
CA LEU A 175 9.66 -12.51 -4.57
C LEU A 175 9.45 -11.15 -5.23
N GLY A 176 9.25 -10.11 -4.41
CA GLY A 176 9.31 -8.72 -4.88
C GLY A 176 10.71 -8.36 -5.36
N PRO A 177 10.94 -7.10 -5.80
CA PRO A 177 12.27 -6.61 -6.15
C PRO A 177 13.24 -6.92 -5.00
N ALA A 178 14.26 -7.73 -5.30
CA ALA A 178 15.31 -8.08 -4.36
C ALA A 178 16.48 -7.12 -4.57
N PHE A 179 16.88 -6.42 -3.51
CA PHE A 179 18.15 -5.70 -3.47
C PHE A 179 19.14 -6.60 -2.74
N SER A 180 20.14 -7.10 -3.45
CA SER A 180 21.18 -7.97 -2.87
C SER A 180 22.06 -7.24 -1.86
N ASP A 181 22.17 -5.92 -1.99
CA ASP A 181 22.94 -5.03 -1.13
C ASP A 181 22.30 -3.63 -1.14
N ILE A 182 22.45 -2.89 -0.04
CA ILE A 182 22.06 -1.48 0.08
C ILE A 182 22.81 -0.61 -0.94
N SER A 183 24.04 -1.01 -1.32
CA SER A 183 24.84 -0.35 -2.36
C SER A 183 24.16 -0.34 -3.74
N CYS A 184 23.20 -1.25 -3.98
CA CYS A 184 22.40 -1.30 -5.20
C CYS A 184 21.24 -0.29 -5.20
N CYS A 185 20.98 0.43 -4.10
CA CYS A 185 19.98 1.48 -4.06
C CYS A 185 20.43 2.68 -4.89
N GLU A 186 19.58 3.13 -5.80
CA GLU A 186 19.87 4.27 -6.68
C GLU A 186 19.02 5.48 -6.30
N ILE A 187 19.65 6.66 -6.32
CA ILE A 187 19.00 7.95 -6.11
C ILE A 187 19.39 8.82 -7.28
N MET A 188 18.38 9.37 -7.97
CA MET A 188 18.55 10.23 -9.12
C MET A 188 17.86 11.56 -8.84
N MET A 189 18.65 12.63 -8.71
CA MET A 189 18.13 13.97 -8.48
C MET A 189 18.05 14.73 -9.80
N MET A 190 16.84 15.15 -10.18
CA MET A 190 16.61 15.92 -11.40
C MET A 190 16.79 17.42 -11.12
N VAL A 191 17.81 18.04 -11.72
CA VAL A 191 18.09 19.48 -11.59
C VAL A 191 17.87 20.18 -12.94
N GLY A 192 17.22 21.34 -12.94
CA GLY A 192 16.98 22.12 -14.15
C GLY A 192 15.84 23.12 -14.02
N LEU A 193 15.70 23.99 -15.02
CA LEU A 193 14.72 25.08 -15.04
C LEU A 193 13.26 24.59 -14.99
N PRO A 194 12.32 25.38 -14.46
CA PRO A 194 10.89 25.10 -14.58
C PRO A 194 10.50 24.80 -16.04
N ALA A 195 9.55 23.89 -16.24
CA ALA A 195 9.08 23.45 -17.56
C ALA A 195 10.14 22.80 -18.50
N SER A 196 11.36 22.52 -18.04
CA SER A 196 12.41 21.87 -18.85
C SER A 196 12.21 20.35 -19.06
N GLY A 197 11.03 19.80 -18.76
CA GLY A 197 10.71 18.37 -18.97
C GLY A 197 11.25 17.38 -17.92
N LYS A 198 11.76 17.84 -16.76
CA LYS A 198 12.33 16.96 -15.71
C LYS A 198 11.40 15.84 -15.27
N THR A 199 10.16 16.18 -14.91
CA THR A 199 9.16 15.22 -14.45
C THR A 199 8.82 14.22 -15.55
N THR A 200 8.64 14.70 -16.79
CA THR A 200 8.38 13.86 -17.96
C THR A 200 9.50 12.86 -18.20
N TRP A 201 10.76 13.29 -18.07
CA TRP A 201 11.91 12.40 -18.19
C TRP A 201 11.94 11.35 -17.08
N ALA A 202 11.71 11.76 -15.82
CA ALA A 202 11.71 10.85 -14.68
C ALA A 202 10.59 9.79 -14.78
N GLU A 203 9.37 10.21 -15.13
CA GLU A 203 8.25 9.29 -15.36
C GLU A 203 8.51 8.31 -16.50
N LYS A 204 9.16 8.77 -17.58
CA LYS A 204 9.60 7.91 -18.68
C LYS A 204 10.63 6.89 -18.19
N TRP A 205 11.64 7.32 -17.44
CA TRP A 205 12.68 6.45 -16.89
C TRP A 205 12.10 5.34 -16.00
N ILE A 206 11.15 5.68 -15.13
CA ILE A 206 10.44 4.72 -14.26
C ILE A 206 9.70 3.66 -15.08
N LYS A 207 9.06 4.06 -16.18
CA LYS A 207 8.34 3.14 -17.08
C LYS A 207 9.29 2.22 -17.85
N GLU A 208 10.45 2.73 -18.25
CA GLU A 208 11.47 1.99 -19.00
C GLU A 208 12.28 1.03 -18.11
N HIS A 209 12.36 1.29 -16.80
CA HIS A 209 13.11 0.48 -15.82
C HIS A 209 12.20 -0.08 -14.70
N PRO A 210 11.18 -0.88 -15.03
CA PRO A 210 10.24 -1.38 -14.05
C PRO A 210 10.88 -2.27 -12.97
N GLU A 211 11.97 -2.96 -13.30
CA GLU A 211 12.74 -3.82 -12.40
C GLU A 211 13.37 -3.07 -11.23
N LYS A 212 13.67 -1.79 -11.41
CA LYS A 212 14.25 -0.91 -10.37
C LYS A 212 13.20 -0.43 -9.37
N ARG A 213 11.92 -0.46 -9.73
CA ARG A 213 10.79 0.02 -8.92
C ARG A 213 11.06 1.40 -8.29
N TYR A 214 11.53 2.33 -9.12
CA TYR A 214 11.79 3.70 -8.70
C TYR A 214 10.55 4.37 -8.11
N VAL A 215 10.74 5.09 -7.00
CA VAL A 215 9.72 5.94 -6.40
C VAL A 215 10.04 7.39 -6.76
N LEU A 216 9.15 8.03 -7.51
CA LEU A 216 9.31 9.45 -7.85
C LEU A 216 9.08 10.29 -6.60
N LEU A 217 10.07 11.09 -6.18
CA LEU A 217 9.91 12.04 -5.10
C LEU A 217 9.77 13.45 -5.65
N GLY A 218 8.84 14.21 -5.09
CA GLY A 218 8.64 15.62 -5.43
C GLY A 218 7.58 16.27 -4.56
N THR A 219 7.63 17.60 -4.44
CA THR A 219 6.68 18.37 -3.64
C THR A 219 5.23 18.13 -4.06
N ASN A 220 4.96 17.99 -5.36
CA ASN A 220 3.63 17.62 -5.85
C ASN A 220 3.15 16.26 -5.33
N LEU A 221 4.03 15.25 -5.23
CA LEU A 221 3.63 13.94 -4.69
C LEU A 221 3.28 14.06 -3.20
N VAL A 222 4.06 14.84 -2.45
CA VAL A 222 3.78 15.12 -1.03
C VAL A 222 2.42 15.81 -0.89
N LEU A 223 2.15 16.83 -1.70
CA LEU A 223 0.84 17.49 -1.73
C LEU A 223 -0.30 16.54 -2.09
N ASP A 224 -0.05 15.57 -2.96
CA ASP A 224 -1.03 14.56 -3.34
C ASP A 224 -1.42 13.64 -2.18
N GLN A 225 -0.49 13.37 -1.28
CA GLN A 225 -0.70 12.62 -0.04
C GLN A 225 -1.35 13.46 1.07
N MET A 226 -1.29 14.79 0.96
CA MET A 226 -1.94 15.73 1.89
C MET A 226 -3.41 16.00 1.54
N LYS A 227 -3.97 15.35 0.51
CA LYS A 227 -5.39 15.50 0.14
C LYS A 227 -6.29 15.06 1.29
N VAL A 228 -7.33 15.85 1.55
CA VAL A 228 -8.40 15.50 2.48
C VAL A 228 -9.63 15.07 1.66
N PRO A 229 -10.19 13.87 1.90
CA PRO A 229 -11.39 13.43 1.21
C PRO A 229 -12.55 14.41 1.35
N GLY A 230 -13.13 14.81 0.21
CA GLY A 230 -14.27 15.72 0.12
C GLY A 230 -13.93 17.20 -0.11
N LEU A 231 -12.65 17.59 -0.05
CA LEU A 231 -12.21 18.97 -0.31
C LEU A 231 -11.57 19.09 -1.70
N ARG A 232 -12.14 19.96 -2.57
CA ARG A 232 -11.60 20.22 -3.92
C ARG A 232 -10.35 21.10 -3.83
N ARG A 233 -9.31 20.74 -4.58
CA ARG A 233 -8.03 21.48 -4.69
C ARG A 233 -8.15 22.98 -5.03
N LYS A 234 -9.27 23.46 -5.58
CA LYS A 234 -9.39 24.85 -6.08
C LYS A 234 -9.88 25.86 -5.05
N GLU A 235 -10.64 25.44 -4.03
CA GLU A 235 -11.33 26.39 -3.14
C GLU A 235 -10.59 26.66 -1.82
N ASN A 236 -9.56 25.87 -1.49
CA ASN A 236 -8.77 26.00 -0.25
C ASN A 236 -7.43 26.74 -0.40
N TYR A 237 -7.10 27.25 -1.59
CA TYR A 237 -5.74 27.67 -1.97
C TYR A 237 -5.65 29.15 -2.37
N GLY A 238 -6.05 30.03 -1.46
CA GLY A 238 -5.56 31.41 -1.43
C GLY A 238 -4.21 31.49 -0.71
N GLU A 239 -4.13 32.34 0.31
CA GLU A 239 -2.95 32.66 1.15
C GLU A 239 -2.23 31.47 1.83
N ARG A 240 -2.77 30.24 1.75
CA ARG A 240 -2.19 29.03 2.35
C ARG A 240 -1.37 28.17 1.38
N PHE A 241 -1.39 28.45 0.08
CA PHE A 241 -0.61 27.68 -0.91
C PHE A 241 0.89 27.70 -0.59
N ASP A 242 1.42 28.88 -0.26
CA ASP A 242 2.84 29.04 0.06
C ASP A 242 3.21 28.23 1.31
N ARG A 243 2.40 28.28 2.37
CA ARG A 243 2.60 27.47 3.57
C ARG A 243 2.55 25.95 3.30
N LEU A 244 1.67 25.52 2.40
CA LEU A 244 1.58 24.11 2.00
C LEU A 244 2.79 23.68 1.17
N MET A 245 3.27 24.56 0.28
CA MET A 245 4.49 24.34 -0.48
C MET A 245 5.74 24.30 0.41
N ASP A 246 5.82 25.17 1.42
CA ASP A 246 6.90 25.17 2.42
C ASP A 246 6.91 23.83 3.16
N ARG A 247 5.77 23.40 3.71
CA ARG A 247 5.65 22.08 4.37
C ARG A 247 5.97 20.93 3.43
N ALA A 248 5.51 20.97 2.18
CA ALA A 248 5.81 19.94 1.20
C ALA A 248 7.30 19.88 0.86
N THR A 249 7.98 21.04 0.85
CA THR A 249 9.43 21.16 0.66
C THR A 249 10.19 20.59 1.85
N ASP A 250 9.77 20.88 3.08
CA ASP A 250 10.38 20.32 4.29
C ASP A 250 10.27 18.78 4.32
N VAL A 251 9.08 18.25 4.03
CA VAL A 251 8.86 16.80 3.93
C VAL A 251 9.74 16.21 2.82
N PHE A 252 9.80 16.86 1.65
CA PHE A 252 10.67 16.41 0.56
C PHE A 252 12.15 16.37 0.97
N ASN A 253 12.65 17.37 1.68
CA ASN A 253 14.03 17.41 2.17
C ASN A 253 14.33 16.29 3.18
N ILE A 254 13.39 15.98 4.07
CA ILE A 254 13.50 14.84 4.99
C ILE A 254 13.53 13.52 4.22
N LEU A 255 12.63 13.33 3.25
CA LEU A 255 12.60 12.13 2.41
C LEU A 255 13.89 11.98 1.59
N LEU A 256 14.41 13.06 1.03
CA LEU A 256 15.67 13.08 0.30
C LEU A 256 16.85 12.71 1.21
N THR A 257 16.90 13.28 2.41
CA THR A 257 17.94 12.95 3.41
C THR A 257 17.89 11.49 3.81
N ARG A 258 16.69 10.95 4.06
CA ARG A 258 16.49 9.52 4.37
C ARG A 258 16.89 8.63 3.21
N ALA A 259 16.50 8.98 1.99
CA ALA A 259 16.91 8.23 0.80
C ALA A 259 18.44 8.20 0.70
N ALA A 260 19.11 9.34 0.90
CA ALA A 260 20.56 9.44 0.83
C ALA A 260 21.29 8.57 1.87
N MET A 261 20.71 8.36 3.05
CA MET A 261 21.28 7.47 4.07
C MET A 261 21.28 5.99 3.66
N CYS A 262 20.41 5.57 2.73
CA CYS A 262 20.42 4.20 2.21
C CYS A 262 21.60 3.87 1.29
N LYS A 263 22.51 4.84 1.04
CA LYS A 263 23.71 4.67 0.20
C LYS A 263 25.03 4.68 0.97
N ILE A 264 25.01 4.88 2.29
CA ILE A 264 26.21 4.98 3.14
C ILE A 264 26.41 3.68 3.93
#